data_AF-A0A2D7V429-F1
#
_entry.id   AF-A0A2D7V429-F1
#
_cell.length_a   1.000
_cell.length_b   1.000
_cell.length_c   1.000
_cell.angle_alpha   90.00
_cell.angle_beta   90.00
_cell.angle_gamma   90.00
#
_symmetry.space_group_name_H-M   'P 1'
#
loop_
_entity.id
_entity.type
_entity.pdbx_description
1 polymer ?
#
loop_
_entity_poly.entity_id
_entity_poly.type
_entity_poly.pdbx_seq_one_letter_code
_entity_poly.pdbx_strand_id
1 'polypeptide(L)' 'APPILLITGDRELELYGRYEENAYFWRMIKKTGHPDVAIAEMKNHHHGNMPIPSFPLLLEFVRGRSIPRKEK' A
#
# COMPACT_ATOMS: atom_id res chain seq x y z
N ALA A 1 -14.56 5.89 -6.67
CA ALA A 1 -13.62 4.85 -7.12
C ALA A 1 -13.25 3.97 -5.93
N PRO A 2 -13.01 2.65 -6.11
CA PRO A 2 -12.60 1.77 -5.03
C PRO A 2 -11.27 2.21 -4.41
N PRO A 3 -11.09 2.05 -3.09
CA PRO A 3 -9.86 2.46 -2.42
C PRO A 3 -8.66 1.58 -2.83
N ILE A 4 -7.47 2.17 -2.93
CA ILE A 4 -6.23 1.48 -3.35
C ILE A 4 -5.15 1.60 -2.27
N LEU A 5 -4.51 0.48 -1.95
CA LEU A 5 -3.31 0.41 -1.11
C LEU A 5 -2.18 -0.29 -1.86
N LEU A 6 -1.06 0.40 -2.06
CA LEU A 6 0.19 -0.19 -2.54
C LEU A 6 1.08 -0.51 -1.33
N ILE A 7 1.67 -1.70 -1.28
CA ILE A 7 2.63 -2.08 -0.24
C ILE A 7 3.91 -2.56 -0.91
N THR A 8 5.06 -2.05 -0.46
CA THR A 8 6.39 -2.37 -1.00
C THR A 8 7.37 -2.57 0.15
N GLY A 9 8.47 -3.30 -0.10
CA GLY A 9 9.59 -3.38 0.84
C GLY A 9 10.30 -2.05 1.00
N ASP A 10 11.27 -2.05 1.91
CA ASP A 10 12.20 -0.94 2.11
C ASP A 10 12.94 -0.65 0.81
N ARG A 11 12.95 0.61 0.39
CA ARG A 11 13.53 1.04 -0.89
C ARG A 11 15.00 0.65 -1.07
N GLU A 12 15.74 0.50 0.04
CA GLU A 12 17.17 0.15 0.01
C GLU A 12 17.42 -1.37 0.04
N LEU A 13 16.39 -2.19 0.33
CA LEU A 13 16.50 -3.63 0.49
C LEU A 13 15.63 -4.43 -0.49
N GLU A 14 14.65 -3.78 -1.10
CA GLU A 14 13.74 -4.34 -2.11
C GLU A 14 14.48 -4.58 -3.44
N LEU A 15 13.81 -5.24 -4.39
CA LEU A 15 14.32 -5.33 -5.76
C LEU A 15 14.52 -3.94 -6.38
N TYR A 16 15.58 -3.77 -7.18
CA TYR A 16 15.90 -2.49 -7.81
C TYR A 16 14.69 -1.86 -8.52
N GLY A 17 14.42 -0.60 -8.19
CA GLY A 17 13.36 0.19 -8.81
C GLY A 17 11.95 -0.09 -8.31
N ARG A 18 11.71 -1.12 -7.48
CA ARG A 18 10.34 -1.49 -7.09
C ARG A 18 9.64 -0.45 -6.24
N TYR A 19 10.37 0.19 -5.32
CA TYR A 19 9.80 1.28 -4.55
C TYR A 19 9.46 2.46 -5.48
N GLU A 20 10.36 2.83 -6.38
CA GLU A 20 10.22 3.95 -7.30
C GLU A 20 9.05 3.76 -8.27
N GLU A 21 8.90 2.55 -8.83
CA GLU A 21 7.78 2.19 -9.69
C GLU A 21 6.43 2.35 -8.95
N ASN A 22 6.34 1.84 -7.71
CA ASN A 22 5.13 1.97 -6.90
C ASN A 22 4.86 3.42 -6.50
N ALA A 23 5.88 4.19 -6.14
CA ALA A 23 5.76 5.60 -5.80
C ALA A 23 5.32 6.44 -7.02
N TYR A 24 5.86 6.14 -8.20
CA TYR A 24 5.44 6.76 -9.45
C TYR A 24 3.98 6.42 -9.78
N PHE A 25 3.60 5.14 -9.68
CA PHE A 25 2.22 4.72 -9.94
C PHE A 25 1.23 5.39 -8.98
N TRP A 26 1.53 5.40 -7.68
CA TRP A 26 0.77 6.13 -6.67
C TRP A 26 0.61 7.62 -7.02
N ARG A 27 1.70 8.27 -7.44
CA ARG A 27 1.68 9.69 -7.84
C ARG A 27 0.77 9.92 -9.03
N MET A 28 0.79 9.02 -10.01
CA MET A 28 -0.08 9.09 -11.19
C MET A 28 -1.54 8.87 -10.83
N ILE A 29 -1.87 7.90 -9.96
CA ILE A 29 -3.25 7.71 -9.45
C ILE A 29 -3.75 8.97 -8.74
N LYS A 30 -2.90 9.64 -7.94
CA LYS A 30 -3.28 10.92 -7.33
C LYS A 30 -3.52 12.01 -8.37
N LYS A 31 -2.72 12.06 -9.43
CA LYS A 31 -2.86 13.07 -10.49
C LYS A 31 -4.17 12.95 -11.27
N THR A 32 -4.74 11.75 -11.37
CA THR A 32 -6.05 11.53 -12.02
C THR A 32 -7.25 11.95 -11.14
N GLY A 33 -7.01 12.38 -9.89
CA GLY A 33 -8.08 12.79 -8.96
C GLY A 33 -8.69 11.64 -8.16
N HIS A 34 -8.03 10.48 -8.08
CA HIS A 34 -8.53 9.36 -7.28
C HIS A 34 -8.65 9.75 -5.78
N PRO A 35 -9.81 9.55 -5.14
CA PRO A 35 -10.07 10.10 -3.80
C PRO A 35 -9.41 9.33 -2.66
N ASP A 36 -9.14 8.02 -2.82
CA ASP A 36 -8.56 7.18 -1.76
C ASP A 36 -7.46 6.26 -2.30
N VAL A 37 -6.21 6.71 -2.22
CA VAL A 37 -5.03 5.94 -2.61
C VAL A 37 -3.89 6.16 -1.62
N ALA A 38 -3.30 5.07 -1.14
CA ALA A 38 -2.18 5.06 -0.21
C ALA A 38 -1.03 4.18 -0.71
N ILE A 39 0.19 4.47 -0.24
CA ILE A 39 1.38 3.65 -0.41
C ILE A 39 2.02 3.45 0.97
N ALA A 40 2.44 2.22 1.27
CA ALA A 40 3.11 1.84 2.49
C ALA A 40 4.45 1.16 2.19
N GLU A 41 5.51 1.63 2.83
CA GLU A 41 6.85 1.07 2.73
C GLU A 41 7.16 0.26 4.00
N MET A 42 7.44 -1.03 3.82
CA MET A 42 7.79 -1.95 4.90
C MET A 42 9.27 -1.77 5.26
N LYS A 43 9.55 -0.78 6.13
CA LYS A 43 10.93 -0.47 6.56
C LYS A 43 11.67 -1.70 7.09
N ASN A 44 12.95 -1.80 6.75
CA ASN A 44 13.84 -2.93 7.07
C ASN A 44 13.41 -4.30 6.52
N HIS A 45 12.48 -4.34 5.56
CA HIS A 45 12.05 -5.58 4.91
C HIS A 45 12.37 -5.55 3.42
N HIS A 46 12.97 -6.63 2.92
CA HIS A 46 13.26 -6.86 1.51
C HIS A 46 12.12 -7.64 0.84
N HIS A 47 12.27 -7.89 -0.47
CA HIS A 47 11.28 -8.62 -1.29
C HIS A 47 10.76 -9.90 -0.64
N GLY A 48 11.67 -10.78 -0.23
CA GLY A 48 11.33 -12.09 0.33
C GLY A 48 10.68 -12.09 1.71
N ASN A 49 10.83 -11.04 2.52
CA ASN A 49 10.31 -11.01 3.91
C ASN A 49 9.26 -9.92 4.16
N MET A 50 9.04 -8.99 3.24
CA MET A 50 7.99 -7.97 3.34
C MET A 50 6.54 -8.50 3.32
N PRO A 51 6.17 -9.66 2.72
CA PRO A 51 4.76 -10.06 2.63
C PRO A 51 4.12 -10.35 3.99
N ILE A 52 4.77 -11.15 4.84
CA ILE A 52 4.25 -11.55 6.16
C ILE A 52 3.91 -10.33 7.05
N PRO A 53 4.81 -9.35 7.26
CA PRO A 53 4.51 -8.17 8.07
C PRO A 53 3.51 -7.21 7.39
N SER A 54 3.29 -7.33 6.07
CA SER A 54 2.28 -6.52 5.37
C SER A 54 0.84 -7.00 5.55
N PHE A 55 0.63 -8.27 5.87
CA PHE A 55 -0.72 -8.85 5.95
C PHE A 55 -1.62 -8.21 7.01
N PRO A 56 -1.16 -7.87 8.23
CA PRO A 56 -1.99 -7.14 9.19
C PRO A 56 -2.49 -5.80 8.64
N LEU A 57 -1.61 -5.04 7.97
CA LEU A 57 -1.97 -3.76 7.34
C LEU A 57 -2.99 -3.96 6.21
N LEU A 58 -2.78 -4.97 5.36
CA LEU A 58 -3.73 -5.33 4.30
C LEU A 58 -5.11 -5.68 4.88
N LEU A 59 -5.16 -6.51 5.92
CA LEU A 59 -6.42 -6.92 6.56
C LEU A 59 -7.13 -5.75 7.22
N GLU A 60 -6.41 -4.83 7.86
CA GLU A 60 -6.98 -3.60 8.42
C GLU A 60 -7.58 -2.72 7.31
N PHE A 61 -6.83 -2.51 6.22
CA PHE A 61 -7.28 -1.74 5.07
C PHE A 61 -8.59 -2.31 4.50
N VAL A 62 -8.62 -3.63 4.26
CA VAL A 62 -9.80 -4.33 3.75
C VAL A 62 -10.96 -4.22 4.73
N ARG A 63 -10.77 -4.52 6.02
CA ARG A 63 -11.85 -4.47 7.03
C ARG A 63 -12.45 -3.07 7.15
N GLY A 64 -11.62 -2.03 7.17
CA GLY A 64 -12.05 -0.64 7.28
C GLY A 64 -12.84 -0.13 6.07
N ARG A 65 -12.78 -0.84 4.94
CA ARG A 65 -13.42 -0.46 3.66
C ARG A 65 -14.50 -1.42 3.18
N SER A 66 -14.52 -2.65 3.69
CA SER A 66 -15.47 -3.70 3.29
C SER A 66 -16.67 -3.80 4.23
N ILE A 67 -16.51 -3.39 5.49
CA ILE A 67 -17.56 -3.48 6.50
C ILE A 67 -18.18 -2.09 6.66
N PRO A 68 -19.50 -1.91 6.44
CA PRO A 68 -20.17 -0.67 6.80
C PRO A 68 -19.90 -0.40 8.28
N ARG A 69 -19.29 0.75 8.61
CA ARG A 69 -19.23 1.18 10.02
C ARG A 69 -20.69 1.24 10.48
N LYS A 70 -21.05 0.44 11.48
CA LYS A 70 -22.30 0.68 12.21
C LYS A 70 -22.20 2.11 12.73
N GLU A 71 -23.10 2.97 12.29
CA GLU A 71 -23.28 4.30 12.86
C GLU A 71 -23.45 4.12 14.37
N LYS A 72 -22.65 4.86 15.13
CA LYS A 72 -22.80 4.95 16.58
C LYS A 72 -23.92 5.93 16.91
#